data_AF-A0A4R7G3Y4-F1
#
_entry.id   AF-A0A4R7G3Y4-F1
#
_cell.length_a   1.000
_cell.length_b   1.000
_cell.length_c   1.000
_cell.angle_alpha   90.00
_cell.angle_beta   90.00
_cell.angle_gamma   90.00
#
_symmetry.space_group_name_H-M   'P 1'
#
loop_
_entity.id
_entity.type
_entity.pdbx_description
1 polymer ?
#
loop_
_entity_poly.entity_id
_entity_poly.type
_entity_poly.pdbx_seq_one_letter_code
_entity_poly.pdbx_strand_id
1 'polypeptide(L)'
;MSASAASKPKPAATPTERAATHVFTISEVLRELQNEFPDLTASKLRFLEERDLVEPARTASGYRKYCAADVERLRFILALQRDRYMPLDVIKQTMDAIDSGDTPEALPQAAPVGPREVTDEMAAQITGRIRPMSRKELRAHSGATRGMLDTLEKFRIIAADAEGNYSHHDLKAVKAVRVLARYGLEPKHLVNIRRSADNELDLISRAMAPHAARRDTAARARVAESSKEMLQCLKDLRGSIMDTSVEQLDKN
;
A
#
# COMPACT_ATOMS: atom_id res chain seq x y z
N MET A 1 27.14 -32.70 -41.18
CA MET A 1 26.50 -31.37 -41.24
C MET A 1 25.02 -31.62 -41.47
N SER A 2 24.22 -31.79 -40.43
CA SER A 2 23.62 -30.76 -39.57
C SER A 2 22.23 -30.36 -40.08
N ALA A 3 21.30 -30.29 -39.12
CA ALA A 3 19.94 -29.74 -39.19
C ALA A 3 18.87 -30.65 -39.83
N SER A 4 17.64 -30.71 -39.34
CA SER A 4 17.03 -30.34 -38.06
C SER A 4 15.59 -30.84 -38.19
N ALA A 5 15.09 -31.50 -37.15
CA ALA A 5 13.70 -31.93 -37.08
C ALA A 5 12.78 -30.69 -36.98
N ALA A 6 11.83 -30.54 -37.91
CA ALA A 6 10.74 -29.58 -37.78
C ALA A 6 9.48 -30.32 -37.31
N SER A 7 9.19 -30.09 -36.04
CA SER A 7 8.07 -30.58 -35.25
C SER A 7 6.72 -30.13 -35.82
N LYS A 8 5.75 -31.05 -35.85
CA LYS A 8 4.32 -30.73 -35.97
C LYS A 8 3.83 -30.08 -34.66
N PRO A 9 2.94 -29.09 -34.69
CA PRO A 9 2.36 -28.54 -33.47
C PRO A 9 1.39 -29.56 -32.84
N LYS A 10 1.66 -29.93 -31.59
CA LYS A 10 0.79 -30.75 -30.74
C LYS A 10 -0.24 -29.82 -30.06
N PRO A 11 -1.54 -30.17 -30.04
CA PRO A 11 -2.58 -29.30 -29.49
C PRO A 11 -2.50 -29.23 -27.97
N ALA A 12 -2.97 -28.10 -27.44
CA ALA A 12 -3.04 -27.75 -26.03
C ALA A 12 -3.64 -28.88 -25.18
N ALA A 13 -2.93 -29.24 -24.11
CA ALA A 13 -3.44 -30.14 -23.09
C ALA A 13 -4.44 -29.38 -22.20
N THR A 14 -5.69 -29.85 -22.19
CA THR A 14 -6.75 -29.46 -21.25
C THR A 14 -6.36 -29.76 -19.80
N PRO A 15 -6.75 -28.91 -18.83
CA PRO A 15 -6.46 -29.10 -17.41
C PRO A 15 -7.51 -30.01 -16.77
N THR A 16 -7.42 -31.32 -16.98
CA THR A 16 -8.26 -32.28 -16.24
C THR A 16 -7.55 -33.60 -16.09
N GLU A 17 -6.48 -33.64 -15.29
CA GLU A 17 -5.97 -34.86 -14.64
C GLU A 17 -4.83 -34.50 -13.68
N ARG A 18 -5.16 -34.11 -12.44
CA ARG A 18 -4.24 -34.26 -11.30
C ARG A 18 -4.94 -35.15 -10.27
N ALA A 19 -4.53 -36.41 -10.30
CA ALA A 19 -5.07 -37.51 -9.51
C ALA A 19 -4.79 -37.37 -8.00
N ALA A 20 -5.70 -37.96 -7.21
CA ALA A 20 -5.54 -38.40 -5.81
C ALA A 20 -5.09 -37.33 -4.80
N THR A 21 -5.89 -36.29 -4.58
CA THR A 21 -5.56 -35.22 -3.63
C THR A 21 -6.39 -35.38 -2.37
N HIS A 22 -5.73 -35.54 -1.21
CA HIS A 22 -6.37 -35.38 0.09
C HIS A 22 -7.17 -34.08 0.09
N VAL A 23 -8.45 -34.21 0.39
CA VAL A 23 -9.40 -33.09 0.37
C VAL A 23 -9.65 -32.67 1.81
N PHE A 24 -9.35 -31.42 2.12
CA PHE A 24 -9.54 -30.83 3.42
C PHE A 24 -10.81 -29.99 3.46
N THR A 25 -11.54 -30.11 4.56
CA THR A 25 -12.61 -29.19 4.95
C THR A 25 -12.01 -27.93 5.58
N ILE A 26 -12.78 -26.83 5.66
CA ILE A 26 -12.31 -25.58 6.27
C ILE A 26 -11.77 -25.78 7.70
N SER A 27 -12.39 -26.65 8.48
CA SER A 27 -11.96 -26.97 9.85
C SER A 27 -10.64 -27.73 9.90
N GLU A 28 -10.39 -28.60 8.92
CA GLU A 28 -9.13 -29.35 8.81
C GLU A 28 -7.98 -28.46 8.36
N VAL A 29 -8.23 -27.57 7.38
CA VAL A 29 -7.25 -26.55 6.96
C VAL A 29 -6.88 -25.63 8.11
N LEU A 30 -7.87 -25.19 8.91
CA LEU A 30 -7.60 -24.40 10.11
C LEU A 30 -6.72 -25.17 11.09
N ARG A 31 -7.08 -26.41 11.42
CA ARG A 31 -6.28 -27.23 12.35
C ARG A 31 -4.83 -27.42 11.90
N GLU A 32 -4.60 -27.54 10.60
CA GLU A 32 -3.26 -27.73 10.04
C GLU A 32 -2.42 -26.45 10.10
N LEU A 33 -2.99 -25.31 9.71
CA LEU A 33 -2.27 -24.04 9.63
C LEU A 33 -2.24 -23.24 10.95
N GLN A 34 -3.10 -23.56 11.91
CA GLN A 34 -3.23 -22.80 13.16
C GLN A 34 -2.03 -22.89 14.09
N ASN A 35 -1.21 -23.95 13.98
CA ASN A 35 0.07 -24.04 14.70
C ASN A 35 1.09 -23.02 14.20
N GLU A 36 1.08 -22.70 12.90
CA GLU A 36 2.01 -21.74 12.28
C GLU A 36 1.43 -20.31 12.23
N PHE A 37 0.09 -20.20 12.19
CA PHE A 37 -0.67 -18.96 12.08
C PHE A 37 -1.83 -18.94 13.09
N PRO A 38 -1.58 -18.59 14.37
CA PRO A 38 -2.58 -18.66 15.44
C PRO A 38 -3.78 -17.71 15.21
N ASP A 39 -3.57 -16.62 14.47
CA ASP A 39 -4.62 -15.63 14.13
C ASP A 39 -5.49 -16.03 12.92
N LEU A 40 -5.29 -17.22 12.36
CA LEU A 40 -6.08 -17.70 11.22
C LEU A 40 -7.48 -18.12 11.68
N THR A 41 -8.50 -17.52 11.07
CA THR A 41 -9.92 -17.83 11.33
C THR A 41 -10.63 -18.25 10.06
N ALA A 42 -11.78 -18.92 10.21
CA ALA A 42 -12.64 -19.28 9.09
C ALA A 42 -13.08 -18.06 8.26
N SER A 43 -13.29 -16.90 8.90
CA SER A 43 -13.62 -15.64 8.24
C SER A 43 -12.46 -15.13 7.38
N LYS A 44 -11.22 -15.26 7.85
CA LYS A 44 -10.01 -14.88 7.09
C LYS A 44 -9.81 -15.78 5.87
N LEU A 45 -10.05 -17.09 5.97
CA LEU A 45 -10.00 -18.00 4.82
C LEU A 45 -11.03 -17.65 3.73
N ARG A 46 -12.28 -17.37 4.13
CA ARG A 46 -13.32 -16.93 3.19
C ARG A 46 -12.97 -15.63 2.50
N PHE A 47 -12.39 -14.69 3.24
CA PHE A 47 -11.94 -13.42 2.69
C PHE A 47 -10.82 -13.59 1.65
N LEU A 48 -9.89 -14.54 1.85
CA LEU A 48 -8.85 -14.87 0.87
C LEU A 48 -9.43 -15.51 -0.39
N GLU A 49 -10.45 -16.38 -0.25
CA GLU A 49 -11.20 -16.94 -1.38
C GLU A 49 -11.93 -15.85 -2.18
N GLU A 50 -12.63 -14.93 -1.51
CA GLU A 50 -13.35 -13.82 -2.16
C GLU A 50 -12.44 -12.84 -2.93
N ARG A 51 -11.13 -12.89 -2.67
CA ARG A 51 -10.11 -12.08 -3.37
C ARG A 51 -9.40 -12.86 -4.47
N ASP A 52 -9.87 -14.07 -4.77
CA ASP A 52 -9.30 -15.06 -5.69
C ASP A 52 -7.81 -15.35 -5.44
N LEU A 53 -7.41 -15.37 -4.16
CA LEU A 53 -6.07 -15.81 -3.80
C LEU A 53 -5.98 -17.34 -3.71
N VAL A 54 -7.12 -17.99 -3.49
CA VAL A 54 -7.26 -19.45 -3.42
C VAL A 54 -8.62 -19.82 -4.01
N GLU A 55 -8.64 -20.83 -4.87
CA GLU A 55 -9.84 -21.28 -5.57
C GLU A 55 -10.19 -22.72 -5.17
N PRO A 56 -10.83 -22.92 -4.00
CA PRO A 56 -11.19 -24.26 -3.56
C PRO A 56 -12.30 -24.86 -4.44
N ALA A 57 -12.21 -26.16 -4.71
CA ALA A 57 -13.25 -26.87 -5.44
C ALA A 57 -14.57 -26.87 -4.66
N ARG A 58 -15.69 -26.76 -5.37
CA ARG A 58 -17.04 -26.89 -4.79
C ARG A 58 -17.62 -28.27 -5.08
N THR A 59 -18.19 -28.91 -4.07
CA THR A 59 -18.98 -30.13 -4.27
C THR A 59 -20.31 -29.79 -4.97
N ALA A 60 -20.95 -30.80 -5.57
CA ALA A 60 -22.31 -30.68 -6.12
C ALA A 60 -23.34 -30.21 -5.06
N SER A 61 -23.04 -30.37 -3.78
CA SER A 61 -23.81 -29.91 -2.62
C SER A 61 -23.43 -28.50 -2.12
N GLY A 62 -22.48 -27.81 -2.75
CA GLY A 62 -22.09 -26.43 -2.44
C GLY A 62 -21.05 -26.25 -1.33
N TYR A 63 -20.49 -27.34 -0.78
CA TYR A 63 -19.43 -27.27 0.23
C TYR A 63 -18.07 -27.07 -0.42
N ARG A 64 -17.19 -26.33 0.28
CA ARG A 64 -15.81 -26.06 -0.15
C ARG A 64 -14.90 -27.22 0.22
N LYS A 65 -14.02 -27.55 -0.72
CA LYS A 65 -13.06 -28.64 -0.62
C LYS A 65 -11.71 -28.09 -1.05
N TYR A 66 -10.79 -27.99 -0.09
CA TYR A 66 -9.42 -27.56 -0.33
C TYR A 66 -8.58 -28.77 -0.68
N CYS A 67 -7.75 -28.68 -1.71
CA CYS A 67 -6.75 -29.70 -2.00
C CYS A 67 -5.45 -29.37 -1.26
N ALA A 68 -4.51 -30.32 -1.21
CA ALA A 68 -3.20 -30.09 -0.60
C ALA A 68 -2.45 -28.89 -1.22
N ALA A 69 -2.62 -28.63 -2.52
CA ALA A 69 -2.00 -27.47 -3.18
C ALA A 69 -2.60 -26.14 -2.68
N ASP A 70 -3.89 -26.10 -2.36
CA ASP A 70 -4.53 -24.91 -1.79
C ASP A 70 -3.99 -24.60 -0.39
N VAL A 71 -3.70 -25.64 0.41
CA VAL A 71 -3.12 -25.50 1.74
C VAL A 71 -1.70 -24.94 1.68
N GLU A 72 -0.87 -25.44 0.75
CA GLU A 72 0.48 -24.88 0.54
C GLU A 72 0.43 -23.43 0.05
N ARG A 73 -0.50 -23.12 -0.87
CA ARG A 73 -0.73 -21.74 -1.34
C ARG A 73 -1.13 -20.82 -0.19
N LEU A 74 -2.05 -21.27 0.68
CA LEU A 74 -2.45 -20.55 1.89
C LEU A 74 -1.27 -20.32 2.83
N ARG A 75 -0.45 -21.34 3.08
CA ARG A 75 0.76 -21.22 3.92
C ARG A 75 1.70 -20.14 3.37
N PHE A 76 1.93 -20.12 2.06
CA PHE A 76 2.77 -19.12 1.41
C PHE A 76 2.20 -17.70 1.51
N ILE A 77 0.90 -17.52 1.21
CA ILE A 77 0.20 -16.23 1.34
C ILE A 77 0.30 -15.70 2.77
N LEU A 78 0.00 -16.55 3.77
CA LEU A 78 0.00 -16.16 5.17
C LEU A 78 1.41 -15.85 5.68
N ALA A 79 2.45 -16.56 5.21
CA ALA A 79 3.84 -16.25 5.51
C ALA A 79 4.24 -14.87 4.94
N LEU A 80 3.85 -14.54 3.70
CA LEU A 80 4.10 -13.22 3.12
C LEU A 80 3.38 -12.10 3.90
N GLN A 81 2.18 -12.35 4.41
CA GLN A 81 1.50 -11.39 5.28
C GLN A 81 2.18 -11.24 6.64
N ARG A 82 2.60 -12.35 7.27
CA ARG A 82 3.19 -12.34 8.63
C ARG A 82 4.61 -11.76 8.62
N ASP A 83 5.44 -12.21 7.69
CA ASP A 83 6.87 -11.95 7.72
C ASP A 83 7.27 -10.72 6.89
N ARG A 84 6.44 -10.35 5.91
CA ARG A 84 6.69 -9.24 4.98
C ARG A 84 5.59 -8.20 4.95
N TYR A 85 4.51 -8.36 5.72
CA TYR A 85 3.36 -7.45 5.74
C TYR A 85 2.89 -7.08 4.34
N MET A 86 2.82 -8.05 3.42
CA MET A 86 2.52 -7.77 2.02
C MET A 86 1.02 -7.57 1.80
N PRO A 87 0.59 -6.52 1.06
CA PRO A 87 -0.82 -6.35 0.68
C PRO A 87 -1.30 -7.49 -0.24
N LEU A 88 -2.56 -7.89 -0.07
CA LEU A 88 -3.15 -9.04 -0.77
C LEU A 88 -3.08 -8.95 -2.30
N ASP A 89 -3.20 -7.75 -2.87
CA ASP A 89 -3.13 -7.55 -4.32
C ASP A 89 -1.73 -7.85 -4.88
N VAL A 90 -0.68 -7.50 -4.13
CA VAL A 90 0.71 -7.80 -4.49
C VAL A 90 1.01 -9.28 -4.30
N ILE A 91 0.44 -9.90 -3.26
CA ILE A 91 0.52 -11.35 -3.08
C ILE A 91 -0.14 -12.04 -4.27
N LYS A 92 -1.32 -11.60 -4.72
CA LYS A 92 -2.02 -12.17 -5.88
C LYS A 92 -1.16 -12.08 -7.15
N GLN A 93 -0.59 -10.90 -7.45
CA GLN A 93 0.32 -10.74 -8.58
C GLN A 93 1.55 -11.66 -8.49
N THR A 94 2.11 -11.83 -7.28
CA THR A 94 3.24 -12.73 -7.04
C THR A 94 2.83 -14.19 -7.30
N MET A 95 1.62 -14.57 -6.92
CA MET A 95 1.09 -15.92 -7.17
C MET A 95 0.82 -16.15 -8.66
N ASP A 96 0.23 -15.17 -9.34
CA ASP A 96 -0.06 -15.25 -10.78
C ASP A 96 1.23 -15.39 -11.61
N ALA A 97 2.31 -14.71 -11.19
CA ALA A 97 3.63 -14.83 -11.81
C ALA A 97 4.22 -16.25 -11.62
N ILE A 98 4.10 -16.81 -10.41
CA ILE A 98 4.54 -18.17 -10.10
C ILE A 98 3.71 -19.21 -10.89
N ASP A 99 2.40 -19.02 -10.98
CA ASP A 99 1.50 -19.93 -11.70
C ASP A 99 1.72 -19.87 -13.22
N SER A 100 2.18 -18.74 -13.74
CA SER A 100 2.52 -18.54 -15.17
C SER A 100 3.87 -19.16 -15.55
N GLY A 101 4.63 -19.70 -14.59
CA GLY A 101 5.91 -20.38 -14.83
C GLY A 101 7.11 -19.44 -14.93
N ASP A 102 6.95 -18.16 -14.58
CA ASP A 102 8.09 -17.25 -14.44
C ASP A 102 8.85 -17.59 -13.15
N THR A 103 10.13 -17.92 -13.27
CA THR A 103 10.98 -18.20 -12.10
C THR A 103 11.18 -16.94 -11.28
N PRO A 104 10.79 -16.91 -9.99
CA PRO A 104 10.85 -15.71 -9.16
C PRO A 104 12.26 -15.54 -8.57
N GLU A 105 13.23 -15.13 -9.38
CA GLU A 105 14.54 -14.65 -8.87
C GLU A 105 14.50 -13.22 -8.33
N ALA A 106 13.33 -12.59 -8.29
CA ALA A 106 13.15 -11.27 -7.69
C ALA A 106 11.86 -11.24 -6.86
N LEU A 107 11.89 -11.83 -5.66
CA LEU A 107 10.86 -11.52 -4.66
C LEU A 107 10.93 -10.01 -4.38
N PRO A 108 9.83 -9.24 -4.60
CA PRO A 108 9.82 -7.83 -4.27
C PRO A 108 10.03 -7.69 -2.76
N GLN A 109 11.05 -6.92 -2.35
CA GLN A 109 11.23 -6.52 -0.95
C GLN A 109 9.93 -5.87 -0.47
N ALA A 110 9.50 -6.26 0.72
CA ALA A 110 8.28 -5.79 1.39
C ALA A 110 8.05 -4.28 1.16
N ALA A 111 7.14 -3.97 0.23
CA ALA A 111 6.61 -2.63 0.06
C ALA A 111 5.34 -2.51 0.93
N PRO A 112 5.15 -1.39 1.65
CA PRO A 112 4.09 -1.25 2.65
C PRO A 112 2.68 -1.27 2.04
N VAL A 113 1.76 -1.88 2.80
CA VAL A 113 0.31 -2.09 2.56
C VAL A 113 -0.47 -0.77 2.32
N GLY A 114 -1.42 -0.81 1.36
CA GLY A 114 -2.24 0.30 0.80
C GLY A 114 -3.37 0.90 1.67
N PRO A 115 -4.56 1.37 1.15
CA PRO A 115 -5.24 1.00 -0.13
C PRO A 115 -5.88 2.15 -0.95
N ARG A 116 -6.08 1.94 -2.27
CA ARG A 116 -7.28 2.35 -3.06
C ARG A 116 -7.15 1.98 -4.54
N GLU A 117 -8.28 1.68 -5.17
CA GLU A 117 -8.52 1.53 -6.62
C GLU A 117 -7.43 2.18 -7.49
N VAL A 118 -6.83 1.40 -8.39
CA VAL A 118 -5.85 1.89 -9.38
C VAL A 118 -6.61 2.79 -10.36
N THR A 119 -6.82 4.05 -9.98
CA THR A 119 -7.09 5.12 -10.92
C THR A 119 -5.83 5.32 -11.77
N ASP A 120 -5.95 5.93 -12.95
CA ASP A 120 -4.81 6.30 -13.81
C ASP A 120 -3.69 7.05 -13.03
N GLU A 121 -3.99 7.63 -11.86
CA GLU A 121 -3.04 8.23 -10.91
C GLU A 121 -2.03 7.23 -10.30
N MET A 122 -2.35 5.94 -10.23
CA MET A 122 -1.50 4.92 -9.59
C MET A 122 -0.61 4.19 -10.60
N ALA A 123 -1.03 4.11 -11.87
CA ALA A 123 -0.16 3.76 -13.00
C ALA A 123 0.98 4.80 -13.18
N ALA A 124 0.72 6.07 -12.89
CA ALA A 124 1.74 7.13 -12.88
C ALA A 124 2.76 7.01 -11.73
N GLN A 125 2.36 6.40 -10.60
CA GLN A 125 3.24 6.15 -9.45
C GLN A 125 4.20 4.99 -9.71
N ILE A 126 3.77 3.96 -10.43
CA ILE A 126 4.58 2.77 -10.75
C ILE A 126 5.58 3.05 -11.88
N THR A 127 5.28 3.98 -12.79
CA THR A 127 6.14 4.35 -13.92
C THR A 127 7.15 5.47 -13.63
N GLY A 128 7.30 5.91 -12.38
CA GLY A 128 8.35 6.86 -12.00
C GLY A 128 8.13 8.28 -12.50
N ARG A 129 6.88 8.71 -12.75
CA ARG A 129 6.55 10.10 -13.04
C ARG A 129 5.58 10.63 -11.99
N ILE A 130 6.11 11.04 -10.85
CA ILE A 130 5.49 12.08 -10.00
C ILE A 130 5.54 13.37 -10.82
N ARG A 131 4.70 13.47 -11.85
CA ARG A 131 4.68 14.66 -12.67
C ARG A 131 4.04 15.76 -11.81
N PRO A 132 4.67 16.95 -11.73
CA PRO A 132 4.03 18.12 -11.16
C PRO A 132 2.68 18.35 -11.84
N MET A 133 1.63 18.59 -11.04
CA MET A 133 0.27 18.78 -11.53
C MET A 133 -0.02 20.27 -11.68
N SER A 134 -0.62 20.67 -12.79
CA SER A 134 -1.17 22.02 -12.92
C SER A 134 -2.30 22.26 -11.92
N ARG A 135 -2.62 23.52 -11.63
CA ARG A 135 -3.77 23.89 -10.77
C ARG A 135 -5.10 23.26 -11.23
N LYS A 136 -5.29 23.13 -12.56
CA LYS A 136 -6.50 22.52 -13.15
C LYS A 136 -6.56 21.02 -12.86
N GLU A 137 -5.43 20.32 -12.99
CA GLU A 137 -5.31 18.90 -12.66
C GLU A 137 -5.49 18.69 -11.16
N LEU A 138 -4.86 19.49 -10.31
CA LEU A 138 -5.03 19.41 -8.86
C LEU A 138 -6.52 19.53 -8.48
N ARG A 139 -7.25 20.47 -9.10
CA ARG A 139 -8.70 20.62 -8.88
C ARG A 139 -9.50 19.39 -9.33
N ALA A 140 -9.18 18.85 -10.51
CA ALA A 140 -9.89 17.69 -11.07
C ALA A 140 -9.66 16.43 -10.22
N HIS A 141 -8.41 16.13 -9.90
CA HIS A 141 -8.01 14.95 -9.12
C HIS A 141 -8.40 15.06 -7.64
N SER A 142 -8.35 16.28 -7.09
CA SER A 142 -8.86 16.48 -5.75
C SER A 142 -10.37 16.39 -5.77
N GLY A 143 -11.10 17.12 -6.62
CA GLY A 143 -12.54 17.36 -6.48
C GLY A 143 -12.86 18.54 -5.56
N ALA A 144 -11.88 19.43 -5.33
CA ALA A 144 -12.08 20.66 -4.56
C ALA A 144 -12.71 21.77 -5.42
N THR A 145 -13.40 22.72 -4.78
CA THR A 145 -13.89 23.92 -5.45
C THR A 145 -12.75 24.92 -5.70
N ARG A 146 -12.94 25.85 -6.64
CA ARG A 146 -11.95 26.92 -6.91
C ARG A 146 -11.66 27.75 -5.66
N GLY A 147 -12.71 28.18 -4.95
CA GLY A 147 -12.57 28.97 -3.72
C GLY A 147 -11.84 28.23 -2.59
N MET A 148 -11.98 26.90 -2.49
CA MET A 148 -11.21 26.11 -1.53
C MET A 148 -9.71 26.15 -1.87
N LEU A 149 -9.33 25.98 -3.14
CA LEU A 149 -7.92 26.07 -3.56
C LEU A 149 -7.34 27.47 -3.33
N ASP A 150 -8.09 28.53 -3.66
CA ASP A 150 -7.67 29.91 -3.41
C ASP A 150 -7.39 30.13 -1.90
N THR A 151 -8.25 29.58 -1.04
CA THR A 151 -8.12 29.68 0.41
C THR A 151 -6.92 28.86 0.92
N LEU A 152 -6.70 27.65 0.39
CA LEU A 152 -5.57 26.80 0.76
C LEU A 152 -4.22 27.43 0.40
N GLU A 153 -4.12 28.07 -0.76
CA GLU A 153 -2.92 28.82 -1.17
C GLU A 153 -2.71 30.07 -0.29
N LYS A 154 -3.79 30.81 0.00
CA LYS A 154 -3.73 32.00 0.86
C LYS A 154 -3.16 31.67 2.24
N PHE A 155 -3.54 30.52 2.81
CA PHE A 155 -3.02 30.05 4.09
C PHE A 155 -1.75 29.20 3.96
N ARG A 156 -1.15 29.13 2.77
CA ARG A 156 0.08 28.37 2.49
C ARG A 156 -0.01 26.89 2.88
N ILE A 157 -1.22 26.32 2.91
CA ILE A 157 -1.43 24.88 3.16
C ILE A 157 -0.98 24.06 1.95
N ILE A 158 -1.13 24.63 0.76
CA ILE A 158 -0.51 24.16 -0.48
C ILE A 158 0.29 25.30 -1.11
N ALA A 159 1.28 24.96 -1.91
CA ALA A 159 2.06 25.94 -2.65
C ALA A 159 2.42 25.39 -4.04
N ALA A 160 2.26 26.23 -5.05
CA ALA A 160 2.81 25.94 -6.37
C ALA A 160 4.34 26.11 -6.36
N ASP A 161 5.03 25.30 -7.15
CA ASP A 161 6.46 25.44 -7.45
C ASP A 161 6.73 26.65 -8.37
N ALA A 162 8.00 26.82 -8.76
CA ALA A 162 8.43 27.94 -9.61
C ALA A 162 7.75 27.91 -11.00
N GLU A 163 7.37 26.72 -11.46
CA GLU A 163 6.69 26.46 -12.71
C GLU A 163 5.16 26.53 -12.59
N GLY A 164 4.62 26.83 -11.41
CA GLY A 164 3.18 26.94 -11.17
C GLY A 164 2.46 25.59 -11.00
N ASN A 165 3.20 24.52 -10.73
CA ASN A 165 2.70 23.17 -10.54
C ASN A 165 2.69 22.75 -9.06
N TYR A 166 1.91 21.73 -8.76
CA TYR A 166 1.68 21.22 -7.41
C TYR A 166 2.16 19.78 -7.32
N SER A 167 2.67 19.43 -6.16
CA SER A 167 3.17 18.09 -5.88
C SER A 167 2.03 17.12 -5.55
N HIS A 168 2.35 15.83 -5.51
CA HIS A 168 1.44 14.82 -4.98
C HIS A 168 1.09 15.03 -3.49
N HIS A 169 1.97 15.67 -2.71
CA HIS A 169 1.68 16.01 -1.32
C HIS A 169 0.61 17.10 -1.20
N ASP A 170 0.60 18.08 -2.12
CA ASP A 170 -0.46 19.08 -2.19
C ASP A 170 -1.81 18.45 -2.50
N LEU A 171 -1.86 17.46 -3.41
CA LEU A 171 -3.08 16.70 -3.70
C LEU A 171 -3.61 15.96 -2.46
N LYS A 172 -2.72 15.29 -1.70
CA LYS A 172 -3.09 14.63 -0.45
C LYS A 172 -3.65 15.62 0.57
N ALA A 173 -2.99 16.78 0.72
CA ALA A 173 -3.46 17.84 1.61
C ALA A 173 -4.86 18.34 1.21
N VAL A 174 -5.09 18.66 -0.07
CA VAL A 174 -6.41 19.13 -0.55
C VAL A 174 -7.49 18.07 -0.34
N LYS A 175 -7.21 16.79 -0.62
CA LYS A 175 -8.15 15.68 -0.39
C LYS A 175 -8.51 15.58 1.11
N ALA A 176 -7.53 15.67 2.01
CA ALA A 176 -7.75 15.65 3.46
C ALA A 176 -8.60 16.83 3.94
N VAL A 177 -8.29 18.06 3.48
CA VAL A 177 -9.07 19.25 3.84
C VAL A 177 -10.52 19.15 3.37
N ARG A 178 -10.78 18.57 2.18
CA ARG A 178 -12.16 18.37 1.72
C ARG A 178 -12.94 17.41 2.62
N VAL A 179 -12.29 16.37 3.14
CA VAL A 179 -12.92 15.47 4.11
C VAL A 179 -13.24 16.23 5.40
N LEU A 180 -12.29 17.00 5.93
CA LEU A 180 -12.47 17.82 7.13
C LEU A 180 -13.58 18.88 6.96
N ALA A 181 -13.73 19.46 5.76
CA ALA A 181 -14.77 20.42 5.46
C ALA A 181 -16.19 19.85 5.61
N ARG A 182 -16.39 18.52 5.47
CA ARG A 182 -17.68 17.86 5.75
C ARG A 182 -18.09 17.95 7.22
N TYR A 183 -17.14 18.18 8.10
CA TYR A 183 -17.33 18.35 9.54
C TYR A 183 -17.27 19.83 9.96
N GLY A 184 -17.35 20.78 9.02
CA GLY A 184 -17.30 22.22 9.30
C GLY A 184 -15.88 22.79 9.51
N LEU A 185 -14.84 21.98 9.31
CA LEU A 185 -13.45 22.42 9.42
C LEU A 185 -12.96 23.01 8.09
N GLU A 186 -13.07 24.32 7.97
CA GLU A 186 -12.57 25.10 6.84
C GLU A 186 -11.05 25.30 6.89
N PRO A 187 -10.38 25.61 5.74
CA PRO A 187 -8.94 25.85 5.70
C PRO A 187 -8.41 26.87 6.72
N LYS A 188 -9.21 27.88 7.06
CA LYS A 188 -8.87 28.91 8.06
C LYS A 188 -8.64 28.34 9.46
N HIS A 189 -9.29 27.22 9.80
CA HIS A 189 -9.11 26.52 11.08
C HIS A 189 -7.83 25.66 11.09
N LEU A 190 -7.27 25.37 9.93
CA LEU A 190 -6.12 24.47 9.75
C LEU A 190 -4.78 25.22 9.73
N VAL A 191 -4.79 26.55 9.88
CA VAL A 191 -3.58 27.38 9.94
C VAL A 191 -2.66 26.95 11.08
N ASN A 192 -3.21 26.52 12.21
CA ASN A 192 -2.41 26.01 13.34
C ASN A 192 -1.70 24.69 12.98
N ILE A 193 -2.33 23.83 12.18
CA ILE A 193 -1.70 22.60 11.68
C ILE A 193 -0.53 22.96 10.75
N ARG A 194 -0.73 23.94 9.86
CA ARG A 194 0.34 24.44 8.98
C ARG A 194 1.53 24.99 9.78
N ARG A 195 1.26 25.79 10.81
CA ARG A 195 2.29 26.34 11.71
C ARG A 195 3.01 25.25 12.50
N SER A 196 2.29 24.24 12.98
CA SER A 196 2.91 23.07 13.63
C SER A 196 3.90 22.38 12.69
N ALA A 197 3.52 22.18 11.43
CA ALA A 197 4.41 21.59 10.43
C ALA A 197 5.66 22.45 10.19
N ASP A 198 5.54 23.78 10.11
CA ASP A 198 6.70 24.68 10.03
C ASP A 198 7.63 24.52 11.24
N ASN A 199 7.06 24.52 12.46
CA ASN A 199 7.83 24.37 13.69
C ASN A 199 8.59 23.03 13.76
N GLU A 200 8.00 21.96 13.24
CA GLU A 200 8.63 20.63 13.17
C GLU A 200 9.76 20.59 12.15
N LEU A 201 9.58 21.21 10.99
CA LEU A 201 10.66 21.36 10.00
C LEU A 201 11.81 22.19 10.57
N ASP A 202 11.51 23.25 11.33
CA ASP A 202 12.52 24.05 12.03
C ASP A 202 13.23 23.25 13.12
N LEU A 203 12.52 22.35 13.81
CA LEU A 203 13.11 21.46 14.82
C LEU A 203 14.08 20.47 14.15
N ILE A 204 13.67 19.82 13.06
CA ILE A 204 14.51 18.91 12.28
C ILE A 204 15.74 19.66 11.75
N SER A 205 15.52 20.85 11.17
CA SER A 205 16.61 21.67 10.62
C SER A 205 17.66 22.03 11.66
N ARG A 206 17.22 22.44 12.86
CA ARG A 206 18.13 22.73 13.99
C ARG A 206 18.88 21.50 14.48
N ALA A 207 18.21 20.35 14.57
CA ALA A 207 18.85 19.10 14.96
C ALA A 207 19.89 18.62 13.94
N MET A 208 19.64 18.85 12.64
CA MET A 208 20.53 18.44 11.56
C MET A 208 21.66 19.45 11.28
N ALA A 209 21.58 20.67 11.77
CA ALA A 209 22.57 21.73 11.51
C ALA A 209 24.04 21.32 11.76
N PRO A 210 24.39 20.60 12.85
CA PRO A 210 25.78 20.15 13.08
C PRO A 210 26.25 19.12 12.05
N HIS A 211 25.35 18.28 11.55
CA HIS A 211 25.65 17.22 10.57
C HIS A 211 25.71 17.78 9.14
N ALA A 212 24.93 18.82 8.84
CA ALA A 212 24.88 19.49 7.55
C ALA A 212 26.12 20.35 7.24
N ALA A 213 26.93 20.69 8.25
CA ALA A 213 28.17 21.45 8.06
C ALA A 213 29.22 20.69 7.22
N ARG A 214 29.13 19.35 7.16
CA ARG A 214 30.02 18.51 6.33
C ARG A 214 29.54 18.50 4.88
N ARG A 215 30.44 18.83 3.95
CA ARG A 215 30.12 19.03 2.52
C ARG A 215 30.21 17.78 1.64
N ASP A 216 30.50 16.60 2.20
CA ASP A 216 30.58 15.36 1.41
C ASP A 216 29.19 14.80 1.05
N THR A 217 29.12 14.04 -0.04
CA THR A 217 27.88 13.44 -0.55
C THR A 217 27.27 12.46 0.45
N ALA A 218 28.12 11.73 1.18
CA ALA A 218 27.71 10.77 2.21
C ALA A 218 27.08 11.45 3.45
N ALA A 219 27.55 12.62 3.88
CA ALA A 219 26.90 13.38 4.95
C ALA A 219 25.57 13.96 4.50
N ARG A 220 25.46 14.46 3.26
CA ARG A 220 24.17 14.93 2.72
C ARG A 220 23.13 13.80 2.66
N ALA A 221 23.53 12.62 2.21
CA ALA A 221 22.67 11.44 2.19
C ALA A 221 22.22 11.06 3.62
N ARG A 222 23.15 11.03 4.58
CA ARG A 222 22.83 10.76 5.99
C ARG A 222 21.90 11.80 6.60
N VAL A 223 22.15 13.09 6.36
CA VAL A 223 21.27 14.18 6.83
C VAL A 223 19.87 14.03 6.25
N ALA A 224 19.75 13.73 4.95
CA ALA A 224 18.45 13.52 4.31
C ALA A 224 17.71 12.31 4.91
N GLU A 225 18.41 11.21 5.16
CA GLU A 225 17.79 10.01 5.72
C GLU A 225 17.38 10.21 7.18
N SER A 226 18.28 10.72 8.03
CA SER A 226 17.95 11.04 9.43
C SER A 226 16.85 12.09 9.54
N SER A 227 16.75 13.05 8.61
CA SER A 227 15.63 14.01 8.58
C SER A 227 14.30 13.32 8.33
N LYS A 228 14.26 12.31 7.45
CA LYS A 228 13.04 11.53 7.18
C LYS A 228 12.67 10.66 8.39
N GLU A 229 13.65 10.01 9.00
CA GLU A 229 13.45 9.23 10.22
C GLU A 229 12.87 10.10 11.35
N MET A 230 13.46 11.27 11.60
CA MET A 230 12.96 12.22 12.59
C MET A 230 11.53 12.68 12.28
N LEU A 231 11.24 12.99 11.01
CA LEU A 231 9.89 13.36 10.59
C LEU A 231 8.89 12.22 10.85
N GLN A 232 9.29 10.97 10.63
CA GLN A 232 8.45 9.82 10.92
C GLN A 232 8.19 9.69 12.43
N CYS A 233 9.24 9.77 13.26
CA CYS A 233 9.06 9.74 14.71
C CYS A 233 8.14 10.87 15.23
N LEU A 234 8.24 12.08 14.66
CA LEU A 234 7.35 13.19 15.03
C LEU A 234 5.88 12.94 14.63
N LYS A 235 5.65 12.27 13.49
CA LYS A 235 4.30 11.85 13.08
C LYS A 235 3.73 10.80 14.03
N ASP A 236 4.53 9.78 14.36
CA ASP A 236 4.12 8.68 15.24
C ASP A 236 3.81 9.20 16.66
N LEU A 237 4.66 10.08 17.19
CA LEU A 237 4.44 10.73 18.48
C LEU A 237 3.13 11.52 18.49
N ARG A 238 2.87 12.33 17.46
CA ARG A 238 1.61 13.09 17.36
C ARG A 238 0.41 12.19 17.24
N GLY A 239 0.49 11.15 16.41
CA GLY A 239 -0.57 10.15 16.26
C GLY A 239 -0.94 9.54 17.61
N SER A 240 0.07 9.05 18.35
CA SER A 240 -0.14 8.47 19.69
C SER A 240 -0.78 9.45 20.69
N ILE A 241 -0.35 10.73 20.70
CA ILE A 241 -0.95 11.76 21.56
C ILE A 241 -2.41 12.03 21.17
N MET A 242 -2.70 12.11 19.87
CA MET A 242 -4.06 12.32 19.35
C MET A 242 -4.98 11.14 19.66
N ASP A 243 -4.52 9.91 19.44
CA ASP A 243 -5.27 8.69 19.71
C ASP A 243 -5.62 8.61 21.20
N THR A 244 -4.64 8.88 22.08
CA THR A 244 -4.87 8.96 23.54
C THR A 244 -5.92 10.02 23.90
N SER A 245 -5.88 11.17 23.22
CA SER A 245 -6.83 12.27 23.47
C SER A 245 -8.25 11.91 23.00
N VAL A 246 -8.38 11.20 21.88
CA VAL A 246 -9.68 10.72 21.36
C VAL A 246 -10.27 9.66 22.28
N GLU A 247 -9.47 8.69 22.74
CA GLU A 247 -9.93 7.70 23.73
C GLU A 247 -10.43 8.33 25.04
N GLN A 248 -9.88 9.48 25.43
CA GLN A 248 -10.35 10.23 26.59
C GLN A 248 -11.67 10.96 26.33
N LEU A 249 -11.93 11.40 25.09
CA LEU A 249 -13.20 11.99 24.69
C LEU A 249 -14.34 10.96 24.65
N ASP A 250 -14.04 9.73 24.24
CA ASP A 250 -15.04 8.63 24.19
C ASP A 250 -15.44 8.12 25.58
N LYS A 251 -14.64 8.40 26.62
CA LYS A 251 -14.88 7.96 28.01
C LYS A 251 -15.70 8.95 28.83
N ASN A 252 -15.92 10.17 28.32
CA ASN A 252 -16.71 11.23 28.97
C ASN A 252 -18.09 11.36 28.33
#